data_AF-A0AAP0IET4-F1
#
_entry.id   AF-A0AAP0IET4-F1
#
_cell.length_a   1.000
_cell.length_b   1.000
_cell.length_c   1.000
_cell.angle_alpha   90.00
_cell.angle_beta   90.00
_cell.angle_gamma   90.00
#
_symmetry.space_group_name_H-M   'P 1'
#
loop_
_entity.id
_entity.type
_entity.pdbx_description
1 polymer ?
#
loop_
_entity_poly.entity_id
_entity_poly.type
_entity_poly.pdbx_seq_one_letter_code
_entity_poly.pdbx_strand_id
1 'polypeptide(L)'
;MTTQFLWRPRPPSLLSPEKEEEIAKNLKKYSKKYEAEDQDVSLLLSEQDREKRRMVQEEWDTWVKKWKQLDEEEKMARQTLRDGEASDEEEEYEAKEIEVEEVLEVLEEIVTYDEEL
;
A
#
# COMPACT_ATOMS: atom_id res chain seq x y z
N MET A 1 -13.58 23.38 -5.84
CA MET A 1 -12.65 24.43 -5.33
C MET A 1 -11.28 23.77 -5.20
N THR A 2 -10.28 24.24 -5.94
CA THR A 2 -8.93 23.68 -5.92
C THR A 2 -8.21 24.09 -4.64
N THR A 3 -7.67 23.11 -3.91
CA THR A 3 -6.92 23.29 -2.67
C THR A 3 -5.63 24.09 -2.93
N GLN A 4 -5.39 25.14 -2.16
CA GLN A 4 -4.20 25.98 -2.30
C GLN A 4 -3.05 25.44 -1.45
N PHE A 5 -1.87 25.30 -2.07
CA PHE A 5 -0.63 24.94 -1.38
C PHE A 5 0.23 26.19 -1.17
N LEU A 6 0.49 26.55 0.10
CA LEU A 6 1.38 27.65 0.50
C LEU A 6 2.32 27.16 1.58
N TRP A 7 3.61 27.47 1.44
CA TRP A 7 4.59 27.25 2.51
C TRP A 7 4.28 28.15 3.69
N ARG A 8 4.45 27.61 4.92
CA ARG A 8 4.32 28.43 6.12
C ARG A 8 5.47 29.45 6.18
N PRO A 9 5.20 30.73 6.53
CA PRO A 9 6.25 31.71 6.71
C PRO A 9 7.22 31.26 7.81
N ARG A 10 8.53 31.41 7.58
CA ARG A 10 9.54 31.08 8.60
C ARG A 10 9.53 32.11 9.74
N PRO A 11 9.62 31.67 11.00
CA PRO A 11 9.79 32.57 12.14
C PRO A 11 11.14 33.33 12.05
N PRO A 12 11.27 34.47 12.74
CA PRO A 12 12.51 35.23 12.78
C PRO A 12 13.67 34.39 13.36
N SER A 13 14.87 34.68 12.89
CA SER A 13 16.06 33.96 13.35
C SER A 13 16.29 34.23 14.85
N LEU A 14 16.77 33.21 15.56
CA LEU A 14 17.24 33.36 16.94
C LEU A 14 18.73 33.75 16.99
N LEU A 15 19.33 34.02 15.83
CA LEU A 15 20.77 34.26 15.72
C LEU A 15 21.05 35.73 16.02
N SER A 16 22.13 35.98 16.75
CA SER A 16 22.64 37.35 16.87
C SER A 16 23.20 37.81 15.51
N PRO A 17 23.16 39.12 15.21
CA PRO A 17 23.65 39.64 13.94
C PRO A 17 25.11 39.28 13.66
N GLU A 18 25.94 39.20 14.70
CA GLU A 18 27.34 38.75 14.60
C GLU A 18 27.47 37.31 14.07
N LYS A 19 26.61 36.40 14.54
CA LYS A 19 26.58 35.01 14.10
C LYS A 19 26.06 34.88 12.67
N GLU A 20 25.09 35.69 12.29
CA GLU A 20 24.60 35.74 10.91
C GLU A 20 25.71 36.18 9.95
N GLU A 21 26.48 37.21 10.31
CA GLU A 21 27.63 37.63 9.52
C GLU A 21 28.73 36.57 9.44
N GLU A 22 29.03 35.88 10.53
CA GLU A 22 30.02 34.81 10.56
C GLU A 22 29.60 33.64 9.64
N ILE A 23 28.32 33.25 9.69
CA ILE A 23 27.75 32.21 8.84
C ILE A 23 27.78 32.66 7.38
N ALA A 24 27.42 33.92 7.08
CA ALA A 24 27.47 34.46 5.73
C ALA A 24 28.90 34.47 5.16
N LYS A 25 29.89 34.86 5.97
CA LYS A 25 31.31 34.88 5.58
C LYS A 25 31.85 33.48 5.32
N ASN A 26 31.41 32.48 6.09
CA ASN A 26 31.87 31.10 5.99
C ASN A 26 30.92 30.18 5.20
N LEU A 27 29.92 30.72 4.51
CA LEU A 27 28.83 29.96 3.90
C LEU A 27 29.33 28.88 2.93
N LYS A 28 30.37 29.18 2.13
CA LYS A 28 30.98 28.24 1.17
C LYS A 28 31.62 27.02 1.85
N LYS A 29 32.16 27.20 3.06
CA LYS A 29 32.77 26.11 3.84
C LYS A 29 31.68 25.21 4.42
N TYR A 30 30.64 25.81 5.00
CA TYR A 30 29.51 25.07 5.54
C TYR A 30 28.70 24.34 4.47
N SER A 31 28.46 24.98 3.32
CA SER A 31 27.75 24.37 2.19
C SER A 31 28.40 23.07 1.74
N LYS A 32 29.71 23.08 1.47
CA LYS A 32 30.42 21.87 1.04
C LYS A 32 30.42 20.76 2.08
N LYS A 33 30.56 21.13 3.36
CA LYS A 33 30.56 20.17 4.47
C LYS A 33 29.20 19.47 4.58
N TYR A 34 28.13 20.24 4.67
CA TYR A 34 26.79 19.69 4.88
C TYR A 34 26.26 18.98 3.63
N GLU A 35 26.62 19.43 2.43
CA GLU A 35 26.25 18.73 1.20
C GLU A 35 26.89 17.34 1.11
N ALA A 36 28.15 17.19 1.54
CA ALA A 36 28.80 15.89 1.63
C ALA A 36 28.18 15.00 2.72
N GLU A 37 27.94 15.55 3.92
CA GLU A 37 27.28 14.81 5.02
C GLU A 37 25.86 14.35 4.63
N ASP A 38 25.08 15.20 3.97
CA ASP A 38 23.73 14.86 3.49
C ASP A 38 23.77 13.79 2.41
N GLN A 39 24.73 13.86 1.48
CA GLN A 39 24.93 12.81 0.47
C GLN A 39 25.30 11.48 1.11
N ASP A 40 26.24 11.46 2.04
CA ASP A 40 26.69 10.25 2.73
C ASP A 40 25.54 9.62 3.52
N VAL A 41 24.77 10.42 4.27
CA VAL A 41 23.60 9.95 5.03
C VAL A 41 22.51 9.41 4.11
N SER A 42 22.24 10.10 2.99
CA SER A 42 21.25 9.66 2.01
C SER A 42 21.64 8.33 1.37
N LEU A 43 22.91 8.16 1.01
CA LEU A 43 23.44 6.92 0.46
C LEU A 43 23.35 5.78 1.48
N LEU A 44 23.80 6.00 2.72
CA LEU A 44 23.73 5.01 3.80
C LEU A 44 22.29 4.54 4.08
N LEU A 45 21.34 5.47 4.17
CA LEU A 45 19.93 5.14 4.39
C LEU A 45 19.35 4.37 3.21
N SER A 46 19.66 4.80 1.99
CA SER A 46 19.23 4.15 0.76
C SER A 46 19.76 2.72 0.66
N GLU A 47 21.04 2.51 0.96
CA GLU A 47 21.68 1.19 0.91
C GLU A 47 21.10 0.26 1.97
N GLN A 48 20.96 0.72 3.21
CA GLN A 48 20.40 -0.09 4.29
C GLN A 48 18.95 -0.51 3.99
N ASP A 49 18.12 0.41 3.51
CA ASP A 49 16.74 0.11 3.17
C ASP A 49 16.64 -0.77 1.92
N ARG A 50 17.52 -0.57 0.94
CA ARG A 50 17.59 -1.44 -0.25
C ARG A 50 17.98 -2.87 0.14
N GLU A 51 18.95 -3.02 1.02
CA GLU A 51 19.39 -4.33 1.52
C GLU A 51 18.27 -5.04 2.28
N LYS A 52 17.58 -4.33 3.19
CA LYS A 52 16.41 -4.87 3.90
C LYS A 52 15.31 -5.32 2.94
N ARG A 53 14.97 -4.48 1.95
CA ARG A 53 13.96 -4.84 0.93
C ARG A 53 14.40 -6.06 0.12
N ARG A 54 15.68 -6.13 -0.27
CA ARG A 54 16.23 -7.29 -0.98
C ARG A 54 16.09 -8.57 -0.15
N MET A 55 16.51 -8.56 1.12
CA MET A 55 16.43 -9.76 1.96
C MET A 55 14.99 -10.25 2.12
N VAL A 56 14.03 -9.35 2.37
CA VAL A 56 12.61 -9.73 2.49
C VAL A 56 12.08 -10.29 1.16
N GLN A 57 12.48 -9.71 0.04
CA GLN A 57 12.08 -10.20 -1.29
C GLN A 57 12.68 -11.58 -1.58
N GLU A 58 13.95 -11.80 -1.27
CA GLU A 58 14.62 -13.10 -1.46
C GLU A 58 14.02 -14.20 -0.56
N GLU A 59 13.67 -13.87 0.67
CA GLU A 59 12.98 -14.78 1.59
C GLU A 59 11.59 -15.16 1.03
N TRP A 60 10.82 -14.17 0.58
CA TRP A 60 9.53 -14.40 -0.06
C TRP A 60 9.65 -15.26 -1.32
N ASP A 61 10.59 -14.95 -2.20
CA ASP A 61 10.81 -15.70 -3.44
C ASP A 61 11.21 -17.15 -3.15
N THR A 62 12.03 -17.38 -2.12
CA THR A 62 12.42 -18.72 -1.68
C THR A 62 11.23 -19.49 -1.10
N TRP A 63 10.40 -18.83 -0.29
CA TRP A 63 9.18 -19.41 0.27
C TRP A 63 8.18 -19.79 -0.84
N VAL A 64 7.91 -18.89 -1.79
CA VAL A 64 7.04 -19.16 -2.94
C VAL A 64 7.57 -20.31 -3.78
N LYS A 65 8.88 -20.34 -4.08
CA LYS A 65 9.50 -21.44 -4.84
C LYS A 65 9.34 -22.78 -4.14
N LYS A 66 9.54 -22.82 -2.83
CA LYS A 66 9.37 -24.05 -2.04
C LYS A 66 7.92 -24.55 -2.12
N TRP A 67 6.94 -23.67 -1.97
CA TRP A 67 5.53 -24.06 -2.06
C TRP A 67 5.16 -24.53 -3.46
N LYS A 68 5.63 -23.87 -4.51
CA LYS A 68 5.41 -24.32 -5.90
C LYS A 68 6.03 -25.69 -6.16
N GLN A 69 7.20 -25.98 -5.60
CA GLN A 69 7.83 -27.29 -5.72
C GLN A 69 7.00 -28.37 -5.03
N LEU A 70 6.58 -28.13 -3.78
CA LEU A 70 5.72 -29.06 -3.05
C LEU A 70 4.38 -29.29 -3.76
N ASP A 71 3.78 -28.22 -4.28
CA ASP A 71 2.54 -28.29 -5.04
C ASP A 71 2.66 -29.17 -6.28
N GLU A 72 3.74 -29.00 -7.07
CA GLU A 72 4.01 -29.81 -8.25
C GLU A 72 4.34 -31.27 -7.90
N GLU A 73 5.10 -31.51 -6.83
CA GLU A 73 5.40 -32.87 -6.33
C GLU A 73 4.13 -33.62 -5.90
N GLU A 74 3.21 -32.92 -5.23
CA GLU A 74 1.95 -33.50 -4.77
C GLU A 74 0.88 -33.60 -5.86
N LYS A 75 1.04 -32.92 -7.00
CA LYS A 75 0.07 -32.86 -8.10
C LYS A 75 -0.41 -34.24 -8.55
N MET A 76 0.52 -35.17 -8.79
CA MET A 76 0.18 -36.54 -9.23
C MET A 76 -0.59 -37.32 -8.16
N ALA A 77 -0.25 -37.12 -6.88
CA ALA A 77 -0.96 -37.75 -5.78
C ALA A 77 -2.38 -37.17 -5.64
N ARG A 78 -2.54 -35.84 -5.76
CA ARG A 78 -3.84 -35.17 -5.75
C ARG A 78 -4.73 -35.62 -6.91
N GLN A 79 -4.18 -35.73 -8.11
CA GLN A 79 -4.90 -36.20 -9.29
C GLN A 79 -5.37 -37.65 -9.11
N THR A 80 -4.53 -38.51 -8.53
CA THR A 80 -4.90 -39.91 -8.24
C THR A 80 -6.02 -40.01 -7.20
N LEU A 81 -6.05 -39.12 -6.21
CA LEU A 81 -7.12 -39.04 -5.20
C LEU A 81 -8.44 -38.50 -5.76
N ARG A 82 -8.43 -37.89 -6.95
CA ARG A 82 -9.62 -37.37 -7.67
C ARG A 82 -9.93 -38.22 -8.90
N ASP A 83 -9.70 -39.53 -8.83
CA ASP A 83 -9.99 -40.48 -9.92
C ASP A 83 -9.36 -40.15 -11.29
N GLY A 84 -8.24 -39.38 -11.28
CA GLY A 84 -7.54 -38.95 -12.49
C GLY A 84 -7.94 -37.58 -13.04
N GLU A 85 -8.90 -36.88 -12.42
CA GLU A 85 -9.40 -35.59 -12.86
C GLU A 85 -8.41 -34.44 -12.57
N ALA A 86 -8.06 -33.67 -13.60
CA ALA A 86 -7.16 -32.53 -13.52
C ALA A 86 -7.92 -31.24 -13.10
N SER A 87 -8.50 -31.26 -11.90
CA SER A 87 -9.31 -30.16 -11.34
C SER A 87 -8.52 -28.91 -10.93
N ASP A 88 -7.18 -28.91 -11.07
CA ASP A 88 -6.32 -27.76 -10.75
C ASP A 88 -6.32 -26.69 -11.87
N GLU A 89 -6.97 -26.94 -13.02
CA GLU A 89 -7.15 -25.96 -14.11
C GLU A 89 -8.40 -25.09 -13.87
N GLU A 90 -8.19 -23.77 -13.75
CA GLU A 90 -9.21 -22.77 -13.37
C GLU A 90 -10.20 -22.42 -14.52
N GLU A 91 -10.07 -23.04 -15.70
CA GLU A 91 -10.87 -22.69 -16.90
C GLU A 91 -12.35 -23.11 -16.82
N GLU A 92 -12.78 -23.82 -15.77
CA GLU A 92 -14.09 -24.49 -15.78
C GLU A 92 -15.28 -23.58 -15.39
N TYR A 93 -15.06 -22.37 -14.87
CA TYR A 93 -16.15 -21.53 -14.38
C TYR A 93 -16.10 -20.08 -14.91
N GLU A 94 -17.03 -19.74 -15.80
CA GLU A 94 -17.30 -18.37 -16.21
C GLU A 94 -18.29 -17.75 -15.21
N ALA A 95 -17.81 -16.89 -14.31
CA ALA A 95 -18.65 -16.20 -13.35
C ALA A 95 -19.57 -15.19 -14.06
N LYS A 96 -20.86 -15.52 -14.19
CA LYS A 96 -21.86 -14.64 -14.78
C LYS A 96 -22.63 -13.89 -13.69
N GLU A 97 -22.50 -12.56 -13.67
CA GLU A 97 -23.29 -11.69 -12.81
C GLU A 97 -24.73 -11.64 -13.32
N ILE A 98 -25.70 -12.08 -12.50
CA ILE A 98 -27.13 -12.08 -12.82
C ILE A 98 -27.81 -11.12 -11.84
N GLU A 99 -28.23 -9.96 -12.32
CA GLU A 99 -29.07 -9.04 -11.56
C GLU A 99 -30.52 -9.56 -11.57
N VAL A 100 -31.10 -9.81 -10.40
CA VAL A 100 -32.50 -10.22 -10.24
C VAL A 100 -33.26 -9.06 -9.59
N GLU A 101 -34.13 -8.42 -10.35
CA GLU A 101 -35.07 -7.42 -9.84
C GLU A 101 -36.39 -8.12 -9.43
N GLU A 102 -36.65 -8.25 -8.12
CA GLU A 102 -37.95 -8.67 -7.61
C GLU A 102 -38.84 -7.45 -7.35
N VAL A 103 -39.98 -7.38 -8.04
CA VAL A 103 -41.00 -6.36 -7.79
C VAL A 103 -41.90 -6.87 -6.65
N LEU A 104 -41.76 -6.28 -5.47
CA LEU A 104 -42.61 -6.57 -4.32
C LEU A 104 -43.95 -5.82 -4.44
N GLU A 105 -45.06 -6.55 -4.39
CA GLU A 105 -46.40 -5.95 -4.34
C GLU A 105 -46.69 -5.48 -2.91
N VAL A 106 -46.90 -4.17 -2.74
CA VAL A 106 -47.21 -3.55 -1.44
C VAL A 106 -48.72 -3.32 -1.36
N LEU A 107 -49.37 -3.96 -0.38
CA LEU A 107 -50.77 -3.73 -0.04
C LEU A 107 -50.84 -2.77 1.16
N GLU A 108 -51.43 -1.59 0.96
CA GLU A 108 -51.74 -0.66 2.04
C GLU A 108 -53.19 -0.84 2.49
N GLU A 109 -53.40 -1.10 3.78
CA GLU A 109 -54.73 -1.15 4.40
C GLU A 109 -54.96 0.13 5.22
N ILE A 110 -56.01 0.88 4.88
CA ILE A 110 -56.38 2.11 5.57
C ILE A 110 -57.27 1.73 6.76
N VAL A 111 -56.73 1.84 7.97
CA VAL A 111 -57.50 1.64 9.21
C VAL A 111 -58.23 2.95 9.53
N THR A 112 -59.56 2.95 9.41
CA THR A 112 -60.39 4.05 9.92
C THR A 112 -60.61 3.88 11.41
N TYR A 113 -60.21 4.88 12.19
CA TYR A 113 -60.49 4.93 13.62
C TYR A 113 -61.91 5.48 13.82
N ASP A 114 -62.82 4.67 14.33
CA ASP A 114 -64.13 5.15 14.80
C ASP A 114 -63.91 5.82 16.17
N GLU A 115 -64.00 7.16 16.22
CA GLU A 115 -64.13 7.90 17.47
C GLU A 115 -65.58 7.74 17.97
N GLU A 116 -65.82 6.74 18.83
CA GLU A 116 -67.04 6.71 19.65
C GLU A 116 -66.92 7.73 20.81
N LEU A 117 -67.99 8.52 20.93
CA LEU A 117 -68.20 9.71 21.77
C LEU A 117 -68.41 9.39 23.26
#